data_AF-A0A258GVM2-F1
#
_entry.id   AF-A0A258GVM2-F1
#
_cell.length_a   1.000
_cell.length_b   1.000
_cell.length_c   1.000
_cell.angle_alpha   90.00
_cell.angle_beta   90.00
_cell.angle_gamma   90.00
#
_symmetry.space_group_name_H-M   'P 1'
#
loop_
_entity.id
_entity.type
_entity.pdbx_description
1 polymer ?
#
loop_
_entity_poly.entity_id
_entity_poly.type
_entity_poly.pdbx_seq_one_letter_code
_entity_poly.pdbx_strand_id
1 'polypeptide(L)'
;MFQTLKARFALMAALCLTTIATPAQAQFWQCAPYARMISGVEIYGNAHTWWAQAEGRYARGDAPVEGAVMSFAPTQKMRLGHVAMVSKVLSDREVLLTHANWSRRGGVEKNVIAIDVSEAGDWSRVKVWFASNNGLGTSTYPVNGFIYAKGAPRNDAAPFTAETVAQIDLSKFGIETSLQK
;
A
#
# COMPACT_ATOMS: atom_id res chain seq x y z
N MET A 1 -62.63 -15.78 44.08
CA MET A 1 -61.93 -15.03 45.14
C MET A 1 -60.44 -15.30 44.96
N PHE A 2 -59.63 -14.23 44.86
CA PHE A 2 -58.14 -14.22 44.79
C PHE A 2 -57.50 -14.71 43.48
N GLN A 3 -57.15 -13.79 42.56
CA GLN A 3 -55.84 -13.13 42.44
C GLN A 3 -54.75 -14.03 41.82
N THR A 4 -54.65 -14.02 40.49
CA THR A 4 -53.37 -14.20 39.78
C THR A 4 -53.31 -13.15 38.66
N LEU A 5 -52.88 -11.94 39.02
CA LEU A 5 -51.52 -11.45 38.86
C LEU A 5 -51.29 -10.85 37.47
N LYS A 6 -51.16 -9.53 37.51
CA LYS A 6 -50.73 -8.62 36.45
C LYS A 6 -49.42 -9.12 35.84
N ALA A 7 -49.48 -9.86 34.73
CA ALA A 7 -48.29 -10.28 33.98
C ALA A 7 -48.45 -10.04 32.47
N ARG A 8 -49.09 -8.91 32.11
CA ARG A 8 -49.27 -8.50 30.70
C ARG A 8 -48.56 -7.19 30.33
N PHE A 9 -47.68 -6.68 31.19
CA PHE A 9 -47.07 -5.35 31.01
C PHE A 9 -45.54 -5.31 31.17
N ALA A 10 -44.83 -6.41 30.94
CA ALA A 10 -43.37 -6.45 31.11
C ALA A 10 -42.59 -7.23 30.03
N LEU A 11 -43.11 -7.36 28.81
CA LEU A 11 -42.39 -8.06 27.71
C LEU A 11 -42.40 -7.32 26.36
N MET A 12 -42.62 -6.00 26.35
CA MET A 12 -42.62 -5.18 25.13
C MET A 12 -41.76 -3.91 25.27
N ALA A 13 -40.68 -3.98 26.05
CA ALA A 13 -39.77 -2.83 26.23
C ALA A 13 -38.28 -3.23 26.25
N ALA A 14 -37.90 -4.35 25.63
CA ALA A 14 -36.53 -4.86 25.70
C ALA A 14 -35.92 -5.28 24.35
N LEU A 15 -36.50 -4.90 23.21
CA LEU A 15 -36.00 -5.30 21.88
C LEU A 15 -35.82 -4.13 20.92
N CYS A 16 -35.14 -3.06 21.35
CA CYS A 16 -34.70 -1.97 20.46
C CYS A 16 -33.23 -1.58 20.68
N LEU A 17 -32.36 -2.56 20.93
CA LEU A 17 -30.94 -2.42 20.57
C LEU A 17 -30.69 -3.18 19.27
N THR A 18 -31.34 -2.75 18.19
CA THR A 18 -30.85 -3.07 16.86
C THR A 18 -29.56 -2.28 16.68
N THR A 19 -28.42 -2.97 16.74
CA THR A 19 -27.16 -2.43 16.26
C THR A 19 -27.39 -1.99 14.83
N ILE A 20 -27.47 -0.68 14.58
CA ILE A 20 -27.46 -0.14 13.24
C ILE A 20 -26.07 -0.49 12.71
N ALA A 21 -25.96 -1.61 11.99
CA ALA A 21 -24.75 -1.94 11.27
C ALA A 21 -24.57 -0.85 10.23
N THR A 22 -23.74 0.15 10.55
CA THR A 22 -23.33 1.14 9.56
C THR A 22 -22.66 0.37 8.44
N PRO A 23 -23.15 0.47 7.19
CA PRO A 23 -22.45 -0.17 6.09
C PRO A 23 -21.03 0.39 6.09
N ALA A 24 -20.03 -0.51 6.12
CA ALA A 24 -18.65 -0.10 5.97
C ALA A 24 -18.52 0.56 4.59
N GLN A 25 -18.54 1.90 4.55
CA GLN A 25 -18.30 2.64 3.34
C GLN A 25 -16.84 2.40 2.96
N ALA A 26 -16.61 1.52 1.98
CA ALA A 26 -15.29 1.30 1.43
C ALA A 26 -14.79 2.63 0.84
N GLN A 27 -13.82 3.25 1.50
CA GLN A 27 -13.26 4.51 1.06
C GLN A 27 -12.52 4.29 -0.27
N PHE A 28 -12.94 5.00 -1.32
CA PHE A 28 -12.40 4.83 -2.67
C PHE A 28 -11.15 5.69 -2.84
N TRP A 29 -9.97 5.08 -2.67
CA TRP A 29 -8.69 5.77 -2.75
C TRP A 29 -8.03 5.66 -4.12
N GLN A 30 -7.56 6.79 -4.66
CA GLN A 30 -6.63 6.79 -5.79
C GLN A 30 -5.18 6.77 -5.28
N CYS A 31 -4.26 6.25 -6.08
CA CYS A 31 -2.86 6.11 -5.70
C CYS A 31 -2.19 7.44 -5.32
N ALA A 32 -2.30 8.46 -6.17
CA ALA A 32 -1.70 9.78 -5.98
C ALA A 32 -2.15 10.49 -4.68
N PRO A 33 -3.45 10.73 -4.42
CA PRO A 33 -3.86 11.40 -3.19
C PRO A 33 -3.56 10.57 -1.93
N TYR A 34 -3.62 9.24 -2.02
CA TYR A 34 -3.27 8.38 -0.88
C TYR A 34 -1.76 8.43 -0.59
N ALA A 35 -0.91 8.29 -1.62
CA ALA A 35 0.54 8.40 -1.49
C ALA A 35 0.97 9.74 -0.90
N ARG A 36 0.37 10.85 -1.35
CA ARG A 36 0.62 12.18 -0.76
C ARG A 36 0.30 12.22 0.74
N MET A 37 -0.84 11.67 1.13
CA MET A 37 -1.29 11.66 2.53
C MET A 37 -0.31 10.89 3.43
N ILE A 38 0.24 9.76 2.97
CA ILE A 38 1.07 8.88 3.79
C ILE A 38 2.57 9.19 3.71
N SER A 39 3.05 9.82 2.63
CA SER A 39 4.49 10.08 2.40
C SER A 39 4.91 11.51 2.71
N GLY A 40 3.98 12.47 2.74
CA GLY A 40 4.33 13.90 2.83
C GLY A 40 4.89 14.49 1.53
N VAL A 41 4.88 13.76 0.41
CA VAL A 41 5.19 14.31 -0.92
C VAL A 41 3.99 15.09 -1.45
N GLU A 42 4.09 16.42 -1.49
CA GLU A 42 3.04 17.37 -1.89
C GLU A 42 3.05 17.62 -3.40
N ILE A 43 2.95 16.53 -4.17
CA ILE A 43 2.79 16.55 -5.62
C ILE A 43 1.33 16.25 -5.97
N TYR A 44 0.82 16.90 -7.02
CA TYR A 44 -0.58 16.88 -7.41
C TYR A 44 -0.72 16.48 -8.88
N GLY A 45 -1.87 15.91 -9.23
CA GLY A 45 -2.16 15.43 -10.58
C GLY A 45 -1.86 13.95 -10.78
N ASN A 46 -1.83 13.54 -12.04
CA ASN A 46 -1.68 12.14 -12.45
C ASN A 46 -0.34 11.56 -12.01
N ALA A 47 -0.29 10.27 -11.65
CA ALA A 47 0.91 9.65 -11.11
C ALA A 47 2.14 9.73 -12.05
N HIS A 48 1.96 9.58 -13.36
CA HIS A 48 3.06 9.68 -14.34
C HIS A 48 3.73 11.05 -14.40
N THR A 49 3.06 12.13 -13.97
CA THR A 49 3.66 13.47 -13.96
C THR A 49 4.52 13.70 -12.72
N TRP A 50 4.43 12.84 -11.70
CA TRP A 50 5.09 13.07 -10.42
C TRP A 50 6.62 13.07 -10.54
N TRP A 51 7.17 12.20 -11.38
CA TRP A 51 8.62 12.12 -11.57
C TRP A 51 9.21 13.44 -12.08
N ALA A 52 8.61 14.00 -13.14
CA ALA A 52 9.02 15.30 -13.68
C ALA A 52 8.74 16.44 -12.69
N GLN A 53 7.58 16.44 -12.02
CA GLN A 53 7.26 17.47 -11.03
C GLN A 53 8.17 17.45 -9.79
N ALA A 54 8.75 16.30 -9.46
CA ALA A 54 9.65 16.17 -8.32
C ALA A 54 11.01 16.84 -8.59
N GLU A 55 11.41 16.99 -9.85
CA GLU A 55 12.65 17.67 -10.21
C GLU A 55 12.72 19.09 -9.62
N GLY A 56 13.84 19.40 -8.97
CA GLY A 56 14.06 20.69 -8.31
C GLY A 56 13.25 20.91 -7.02
N ARG A 57 12.29 20.03 -6.68
CA ARG A 57 11.41 20.15 -5.50
C ARG A 57 11.68 19.06 -4.45
N TYR A 58 12.05 17.88 -4.90
CA TYR A 58 12.40 16.71 -4.11
C TYR A 58 13.67 16.08 -4.70
N ALA A 59 14.47 15.45 -3.84
CA ALA A 59 15.53 14.60 -4.34
C ALA A 59 14.92 13.37 -5.03
N ARG A 60 15.57 12.93 -6.12
CA ARG A 60 15.20 11.76 -6.92
C ARG A 60 16.40 10.82 -7.00
N GLY A 61 16.16 9.52 -7.08
CA GLY A 61 17.21 8.52 -7.26
C GLY A 61 16.64 7.11 -7.43
N ASP A 62 17.54 6.13 -7.52
CA ASP A 62 17.17 4.75 -7.86
C ASP A 62 17.21 3.80 -6.65
N ALA A 63 17.70 4.28 -5.50
CA ALA A 63 17.74 3.49 -4.28
C ALA A 63 16.42 3.64 -3.50
N PRO A 64 15.80 2.53 -3.06
CA PRO A 64 14.65 2.59 -2.17
C PRO A 64 15.07 3.08 -0.78
N VAL A 65 14.17 3.84 -0.17
CA VAL A 65 14.28 4.33 1.21
C VAL A 65 12.89 4.27 1.83
N GLU A 66 12.80 3.94 3.11
CA GLU A 66 11.54 4.06 3.86
C GLU A 66 10.95 5.47 3.77
N GLY A 67 9.66 5.55 3.47
CA GLY A 67 8.93 6.80 3.23
C GLY A 67 9.10 7.39 1.83
N ALA A 68 10.05 6.91 1.01
CA ALA A 68 10.16 7.34 -0.38
C ALA A 68 8.96 6.87 -1.21
N VAL A 69 8.62 7.63 -2.25
CA VAL A 69 7.56 7.27 -3.19
C VAL A 69 8.18 6.67 -4.45
N MET A 70 7.97 5.38 -4.67
CA MET A 70 8.27 4.70 -5.93
C MET A 70 7.36 5.25 -7.04
N SER A 71 7.94 5.78 -8.11
CA SER A 71 7.22 6.32 -9.26
C SER A 71 7.25 5.33 -10.42
N PHE A 72 6.08 4.81 -10.80
CA PHE A 72 5.95 3.90 -11.92
C PHE A 72 5.76 4.67 -13.23
N ALA A 73 6.50 4.28 -14.26
CA ALA A 73 6.33 4.84 -15.59
C ALA A 73 5.00 4.37 -16.21
N PRO A 74 4.34 5.19 -17.05
CA PRO A 74 3.10 4.80 -17.70
C PRO A 74 3.33 3.66 -18.68
N THR A 75 2.40 2.72 -18.74
CA THR A 75 2.37 1.64 -19.73
C THR A 75 1.04 1.66 -20.49
N GLN A 76 0.90 0.83 -21.54
CA GLN A 76 -0.36 0.71 -22.27
C GLN A 76 -1.54 0.34 -21.35
N LYS A 77 -1.31 -0.52 -20.34
CA LYS A 77 -2.32 -0.97 -19.37
C LYS A 77 -2.40 -0.09 -18.11
N MET A 78 -1.46 0.85 -17.94
CA MET A 78 -1.36 1.75 -16.78
C MET A 78 -0.98 3.16 -17.25
N ARG A 79 -1.83 3.76 -18.09
CA ARG A 79 -1.54 5.02 -18.81
C ARG A 79 -1.34 6.22 -17.88
N LEU A 80 -1.96 6.21 -16.71
CA LEU A 80 -1.83 7.30 -15.74
C LEU A 80 -0.56 7.18 -14.89
N GLY A 81 0.26 6.14 -15.08
CA GLY A 81 1.33 5.76 -14.17
C GLY A 81 0.78 5.24 -12.84
N HIS A 82 1.67 5.05 -11.88
CA HIS A 82 1.31 4.72 -10.51
C HIS A 82 2.34 5.29 -9.54
N VAL A 83 1.95 5.44 -8.28
CA VAL A 83 2.86 5.81 -7.19
C VAL A 83 2.56 4.95 -5.97
N ALA A 84 3.61 4.54 -5.27
CA ALA A 84 3.50 3.75 -4.04
C ALA A 84 4.56 4.19 -3.05
N MET A 85 4.19 4.32 -1.77
CA MET A 85 5.17 4.63 -0.73
C MET A 85 5.89 3.35 -0.31
N VAL A 86 7.20 3.41 -0.16
CA VAL A 86 8.01 2.36 0.47
C VAL A 86 7.76 2.42 1.97
N SER A 87 7.15 1.39 2.52
CA SER A 87 6.92 1.25 3.96
C SER A 87 8.13 0.68 4.68
N LYS A 88 8.86 -0.25 4.03
CA LYS A 88 10.06 -0.88 4.58
C LYS A 88 10.96 -1.34 3.45
N VAL A 89 12.28 -1.22 3.62
CA VAL A 89 13.24 -1.90 2.73
C VAL A 89 13.67 -3.21 3.40
N LEU A 90 13.55 -4.32 2.68
CA LEU A 90 13.83 -5.66 3.21
C LEU A 90 15.22 -6.15 2.78
N SER A 91 15.58 -5.88 1.51
CA SER A 91 16.86 -6.21 0.92
C SER A 91 17.15 -5.31 -0.28
N ASP A 92 18.28 -5.50 -0.94
CA ASP A 92 18.66 -4.79 -2.18
C ASP A 92 17.62 -4.96 -3.31
N ARG A 93 16.79 -6.00 -3.24
CA ARG A 93 15.82 -6.38 -4.30
C ARG A 93 14.37 -6.36 -3.83
N GLU A 94 14.09 -6.09 -2.56
CA GLU A 94 12.76 -6.31 -1.99
C GLU A 94 12.35 -5.18 -1.06
N VAL A 95 11.15 -4.63 -1.28
CA VAL A 95 10.55 -3.56 -0.47
C VAL A 95 9.09 -3.86 -0.19
N LEU A 96 8.61 -3.41 0.97
CA LEU A 96 7.19 -3.37 1.27
C LEU A 96 6.62 -2.03 0.82
N LEU A 97 5.50 -2.07 0.10
CA LEU A 97 4.79 -0.90 -0.41
C LEU A 97 3.46 -0.70 0.32
N THR A 98 3.11 0.56 0.56
CA THR A 98 1.76 0.97 0.93
C THR A 98 1.21 1.91 -0.13
N HIS A 99 0.08 1.54 -0.73
CA HIS A 99 -0.51 2.25 -1.86
C HIS A 99 -2.01 1.93 -2.01
N ALA A 100 -2.65 2.58 -2.98
CA ALA A 100 -4.07 2.39 -3.26
C ALA A 100 -4.33 2.19 -4.75
N ASN A 101 -5.49 1.64 -5.09
CA ASN A 101 -5.97 1.46 -6.46
C ASN A 101 -5.08 0.55 -7.32
N TRP A 102 -4.49 -0.49 -6.73
CA TRP A 102 -3.64 -1.45 -7.42
C TRP A 102 -4.38 -2.74 -7.79
N SER A 103 -4.62 -3.65 -6.82
CA SER A 103 -5.31 -4.91 -7.12
C SER A 103 -6.82 -4.76 -7.22
N ARG A 104 -7.38 -3.80 -6.50
CA ARG A 104 -8.82 -3.50 -6.49
C ARG A 104 -9.01 -2.00 -6.65
N ARG A 105 -10.01 -1.62 -7.46
CA ARG A 105 -10.34 -0.21 -7.66
C ARG A 105 -10.70 0.43 -6.31
N GLY A 106 -10.02 1.53 -5.97
CA GLY A 106 -10.22 2.24 -4.71
C GLY A 106 -9.65 1.57 -3.45
N GLY A 107 -9.17 0.33 -3.54
CA GLY A 107 -8.68 -0.43 -2.38
C GLY A 107 -7.31 0.04 -1.92
N VAL A 108 -7.05 -0.04 -0.62
CA VAL A 108 -5.75 0.24 -0.01
C VAL A 108 -5.05 -1.08 0.30
N GLU A 109 -3.80 -1.17 -0.08
CA GLU A 109 -2.89 -2.27 0.20
C GLU A 109 -1.74 -1.73 1.05
N LYS A 110 -1.51 -2.36 2.20
CA LYS A 110 -0.48 -1.95 3.16
C LYS A 110 0.59 -3.02 3.24
N ASN A 111 1.84 -2.57 3.25
CA ASN A 111 3.02 -3.42 3.38
C ASN A 111 3.07 -4.56 2.35
N VAL A 112 2.55 -4.39 1.14
CA VAL A 112 2.57 -5.45 0.13
C VAL A 112 3.92 -5.53 -0.58
N ILE A 113 4.39 -6.73 -0.91
CA ILE A 113 5.73 -6.91 -1.46
C ILE A 113 5.87 -6.34 -2.88
N ALA A 114 6.99 -5.67 -3.14
CA ALA A 114 7.51 -5.43 -4.48
C ALA A 114 8.95 -5.92 -4.59
N ILE A 115 9.26 -6.54 -5.74
CA ILE A 115 10.55 -7.14 -6.03
C ILE A 115 11.14 -6.49 -7.28
N ASP A 116 12.38 -6.06 -7.19
CA ASP A 116 13.19 -5.67 -8.32
C ASP A 116 13.54 -6.89 -9.19
N VAL A 117 13.14 -6.84 -10.45
CA VAL A 117 13.38 -7.86 -11.47
C VAL A 117 14.13 -7.27 -12.68
N SER A 118 14.78 -6.12 -12.49
CA SER A 118 15.73 -5.56 -13.45
C SER A 118 16.97 -6.45 -13.52
N GLU A 119 17.61 -6.50 -14.70
CA GLU A 119 18.87 -7.25 -14.87
C GLU A 119 20.04 -6.57 -14.17
N ALA A 120 20.08 -5.24 -14.22
CA ALA A 120 21.12 -4.43 -13.59
C ALA A 120 20.94 -4.33 -12.08
N GLY A 121 19.72 -4.56 -11.59
CA GLY A 121 19.45 -4.44 -10.18
C GLY A 121 19.34 -2.99 -9.69
N ASP A 122 18.79 -2.15 -10.53
CA ASP A 122 18.69 -0.70 -10.37
C ASP A 122 17.24 -0.27 -10.13
N TRP A 123 16.36 -1.21 -9.76
CA TRP A 123 14.93 -0.98 -9.54
C TRP A 123 14.16 -0.48 -10.78
N SER A 124 14.77 -0.44 -11.98
CA SER A 124 14.12 0.03 -13.21
C SER A 124 12.90 -0.81 -13.62
N ARG A 125 12.76 -2.02 -13.10
CA ARG A 125 11.70 -2.96 -13.42
C ARG A 125 11.29 -3.78 -12.20
N VAL A 126 10.02 -3.74 -11.84
CA VAL A 126 9.52 -4.43 -10.63
C VAL A 126 8.33 -5.35 -10.90
N LYS A 127 8.15 -6.35 -10.03
CA LYS A 127 6.87 -7.05 -9.84
C LYS A 127 6.31 -6.65 -8.49
N VAL A 128 5.00 -6.45 -8.43
CA VAL A 128 4.29 -6.08 -7.19
C VAL A 128 3.28 -7.16 -6.89
N TRP A 129 3.03 -7.42 -5.60
CA TRP A 129 1.93 -8.24 -5.13
C TRP A 129 0.60 -7.85 -5.80
N PHE A 130 -0.28 -8.84 -6.00
CA PHE A 130 -1.59 -8.64 -6.61
C PHE A 130 -2.62 -9.58 -6.00
N ALA A 131 -3.75 -9.01 -5.53
CA ALA A 131 -4.73 -9.73 -4.71
C ALA A 131 -5.34 -10.97 -5.37
N SER A 132 -5.58 -10.97 -6.69
CA SER A 132 -6.16 -12.16 -7.36
C SER A 132 -5.23 -13.36 -7.35
N ASN A 133 -3.93 -13.13 -7.22
CA ASN A 133 -2.91 -14.18 -7.21
C ASN A 133 -2.54 -14.59 -5.79
N ASN A 134 -3.01 -13.85 -4.78
CA ASN A 134 -2.57 -13.95 -3.39
C ASN A 134 -1.03 -13.95 -3.23
N GLY A 135 -0.34 -13.23 -4.12
CA GLY A 135 1.10 -13.29 -4.26
C GLY A 135 1.57 -12.30 -5.33
N LEU A 136 2.77 -12.50 -5.87
CA LEU A 136 3.30 -11.63 -6.91
C LEU A 136 2.40 -11.61 -8.16
N GLY A 137 2.20 -10.40 -8.68
CA GLY A 137 1.58 -10.19 -9.98
C GLY A 137 2.41 -10.82 -11.11
N THR A 138 1.75 -11.13 -12.21
CA THR A 138 2.40 -11.69 -13.40
C THR A 138 3.08 -10.63 -14.26
N SER A 139 2.63 -9.39 -14.16
CA SER A 139 3.14 -8.26 -14.95
C SER A 139 4.38 -7.64 -14.29
N THR A 140 5.33 -7.24 -15.13
CA THR A 140 6.47 -6.40 -14.73
C THR A 140 6.18 -4.95 -15.09
N TYR A 141 6.56 -4.02 -14.23
CA TYR A 141 6.29 -2.60 -14.41
C TYR A 141 7.59 -1.80 -14.44
N PRO A 142 7.75 -0.88 -15.41
CA PRO A 142 8.86 0.06 -15.41
C PRO A 142 8.70 1.09 -14.28
N VAL A 143 9.81 1.43 -13.66
CA VAL A 143 9.89 2.41 -12.56
C VAL A 143 10.84 3.51 -13.00
N ASN A 144 10.44 4.76 -12.78
CA ASN A 144 11.30 5.91 -13.04
C ASN A 144 12.38 6.08 -11.96
N GLY A 145 12.06 5.65 -10.74
CA GLY A 145 12.90 5.75 -9.54
C GLY A 145 12.06 6.07 -8.31
N PHE A 146 12.70 6.66 -7.30
CA PHE A 146 12.16 7.01 -6.00
C PHE A 146 12.20 8.52 -5.77
N ILE A 147 11.10 9.07 -5.29
CA ILE A 147 10.97 10.47 -4.86
C ILE A 147 11.13 10.50 -3.34
N TYR A 148 12.16 11.19 -2.87
CA TYR A 148 12.49 11.22 -1.44
C TYR A 148 11.70 12.34 -0.74
N ALA A 149 10.80 11.95 0.17
CA ALA A 149 10.05 12.89 1.00
C ALA A 149 10.97 13.70 1.91
N LYS A 150 10.53 14.90 2.32
CA LYS A 150 11.25 15.69 3.33
C LYS A 150 11.18 14.93 4.66
N GLY A 151 12.30 14.36 5.10
CA GLY A 151 12.40 13.52 6.30
C GLY A 151 12.59 12.03 6.03
N ALA A 152 12.53 11.58 4.76
CA ALA A 152 13.03 10.25 4.41
C ALA A 152 14.56 10.22 4.66
N PRO A 153 15.11 9.16 5.25
CA PRO A 153 16.56 9.02 5.40
C PRO A 153 17.26 9.28 4.06
N ARG A 154 18.15 10.27 3.98
CA ARG A 154 19.04 10.37 2.83
C ARG A 154 20.04 9.23 3.00
N ASN A 155 20.15 8.35 2.00
CA ASN A 155 21.05 7.21 2.02
C ASN A 155 22.50 7.69 1.92
N ASP A 156 23.02 8.18 3.04
CA ASP A 156 24.44 8.44 3.27
C ASP A 156 25.03 7.33 4.17
N ALA A 157 24.21 6.35 4.61
CA ALA A 157 24.65 5.33 5.56
C ALA A 157 23.89 3.99 5.45
N ALA A 158 24.71 2.94 5.42
CA ALA A 158 24.48 1.53 5.73
C ALA A 158 24.01 0.58 4.61
N PRO A 159 24.77 -0.52 4.36
CA PRO A 159 24.38 -1.59 3.45
C PRO A 159 23.23 -2.40 4.04
N PHE A 160 22.27 -2.78 3.19
CA PHE A 160 21.14 -3.62 3.58
C PHE A 160 21.63 -5.00 4.03
N THR A 161 21.32 -5.40 5.26
CA THR A 161 21.45 -6.79 5.70
C THR A 161 20.37 -7.61 5.01
N ALA A 162 20.77 -8.52 4.14
CA ALA A 162 19.90 -9.33 3.31
C ALA A 162 19.01 -10.27 4.14
N GLU A 163 17.77 -9.87 4.40
CA GLU A 163 16.68 -10.78 4.74
C GLU A 163 15.73 -10.86 3.55
N THR A 164 15.79 -11.96 2.80
CA THR A 164 14.89 -12.20 1.66
C THR A 164 13.47 -12.48 2.17
N VAL A 165 12.44 -12.14 1.40
CA VAL A 165 11.01 -12.37 1.70
C VAL A 165 10.70 -13.81 2.14
N ALA A 166 11.49 -14.80 1.70
CA ALA A 166 11.38 -16.19 2.13
C ALA A 166 11.61 -16.41 3.64
N GLN A 167 12.25 -15.47 4.34
CA GLN A 167 12.60 -15.56 5.76
C GLN A 167 11.81 -14.58 6.64
N ILE A 168 11.07 -13.63 6.05
CA ILE A 168 10.34 -12.63 6.83
C ILE A 168 8.95 -13.18 7.18
N ASP A 169 8.66 -13.23 8.48
CA ASP A 169 7.32 -13.51 8.98
C ASP A 169 6.39 -12.32 8.69
N LEU A 170 5.86 -12.28 7.47
CA LEU A 170 4.98 -11.23 6.95
C LEU A 170 3.70 -11.05 7.77
N SER A 171 3.32 -12.06 8.57
CA SER A 171 2.17 -11.99 9.48
C SER A 171 2.33 -10.88 10.54
N LYS A 172 3.56 -10.58 10.97
CA LYS A 172 3.88 -9.50 11.93
C LYS A 172 3.60 -8.11 11.38
N PHE A 173 3.48 -7.95 10.07
CA PHE A 173 3.18 -6.68 9.39
C PHE A 173 1.74 -6.59 8.89
N GLY A 174 0.87 -7.53 9.31
CA GLY A 174 -0.54 -7.59 8.94
C GLY A 174 -0.78 -8.10 7.52
N ILE A 175 0.18 -8.81 6.93
CA ILE A 175 0.08 -9.37 5.58
C ILE A 175 -0.14 -10.88 5.71
N GLU A 176 -1.37 -11.34 5.51
CA GLU A 176 -1.64 -12.77 5.24
C GLU A 176 -1.31 -13.07 3.78
N THR A 177 -0.07 -13.48 3.49
CA THR A 177 0.31 -13.99 2.16
C THR A 177 0.05 -15.50 2.08
N SER A 178 -0.42 -16.04 0.95
CA SER A 178 -0.48 -17.51 0.75
C SER A 178 0.89 -18.19 0.58
N LEU A 179 2.00 -17.47 0.73
CA LEU A 179 3.35 -18.05 0.67
C LEU A 179 3.73 -18.86 1.92
N GLN A 180 2.84 -18.95 2.93
CA GLN A 180 3.01 -19.79 4.12
C GLN A 180 2.14 -21.07 4.11
N LYS A 181 1.72 -21.56 2.93
CA LYS A 181 1.12 -22.89 2.77
C LYS A 181 1.84 -23.70 1.71
#